data_AF-A0A954WA83-F1
#
_entry.id   AF-A0A954WA83-F1
#
_cell.length_a   1.000
_cell.length_b   1.000
_cell.length_c   1.000
_cell.angle_alpha   90.00
_cell.angle_beta   90.00
_cell.angle_gamma   90.00
#
_symmetry.space_group_name_H-M   'P 1'
#
loop_
_entity.id
_entity.type
_entity.pdbx_description
1 polymer ?
#
loop_
_entity_poly.entity_id
_entity_poly.type
_entity_poly.pdbx_seq_one_letter_code
_entity_poly.pdbx_strand_id
1 'polypeptide(L)'
;MCEGESGASIDSVFINRLIRSLKPIWIRKQGSNFVVVLPQGGRKSLIAAVPAELRRCLKQGGNTTLMVWADLDDDMDNGDQLVNEFREAAHAEGISDDDFEKIVFIFAKDRLDNWVEFLETGSTDESVEAPRVKQGRRVRDAAYSLAERCKQGKATPPLPPSLVWSCKNWRRFVERMQG
;
A
#
# COMPACT_ATOMS: atom_id res chain seq x y z
N MET A 1 -4.45 -6.70 1.81
CA MET A 1 -3.66 -7.91 2.11
C MET A 1 -2.21 -7.51 2.29
N CYS A 2 -1.45 -8.21 3.15
CA CYS A 2 -0.02 -7.94 3.36
C CYS A 2 0.79 -9.23 3.52
N GLU A 3 2.11 -9.16 3.30
CA GLU A 3 3.03 -10.29 3.43
C GLU A 3 3.23 -10.74 4.89
N GLY A 4 3.04 -9.86 5.88
CA GLY A 4 3.31 -10.16 7.28
C GLY A 4 2.47 -11.29 7.91
N GLU A 5 2.83 -11.67 9.14
CA GLU A 5 2.09 -12.63 9.98
C GLU A 5 1.03 -11.93 10.86
N SER A 6 0.07 -12.70 11.41
CA SER A 6 -0.99 -12.13 12.25
C SER A 6 -0.40 -11.56 13.56
N GLY A 7 -0.58 -10.27 13.78
CA GLY A 7 -0.08 -9.54 14.94
C GLY A 7 -0.28 -8.04 14.76
N ALA A 8 -0.03 -7.23 15.80
CA ALA A 8 -0.14 -5.78 15.76
C ALA A 8 0.98 -5.15 14.90
N SER A 9 0.99 -5.45 13.60
CA SER A 9 1.91 -4.84 12.66
C SER A 9 1.62 -3.35 12.55
N ILE A 10 2.70 -2.56 12.57
CA ILE A 10 2.66 -1.11 12.32
C ILE A 10 2.03 -0.79 10.96
N ASP A 11 2.04 -1.72 10.01
CA ASP A 11 1.39 -1.60 8.70
C ASP A 11 -0.09 -1.28 8.85
N SER A 12 -0.79 -1.96 9.76
CA SER A 12 -2.21 -1.75 9.97
C SER A 12 -2.53 -0.34 10.43
N VAL A 13 -1.69 0.22 11.30
CA VAL A 13 -1.82 1.59 11.83
C VAL A 13 -1.48 2.60 10.73
N PHE A 14 -0.39 2.36 10.00
CA PHE A 14 0.06 3.21 8.92
C PHE A 14 -0.98 3.29 7.80
N ILE A 15 -1.44 2.14 7.30
CA ILE A 15 -2.43 2.03 6.21
C ILE A 15 -3.74 2.69 6.60
N ASN A 16 -4.28 2.38 7.78
CA ASN A 16 -5.51 3.01 8.28
C ASN A 16 -5.39 4.53 8.31
N ARG A 17 -4.25 5.04 8.80
CA ARG A 17 -4.04 6.47 8.93
C ARG A 17 -3.82 7.14 7.57
N LEU A 18 -3.06 6.51 6.68
CA LEU A 18 -2.77 6.99 5.33
C LEU A 18 -4.07 7.11 4.52
N ILE A 19 -4.85 6.04 4.42
CA ILE A 19 -6.11 6.00 3.67
C ILE A 19 -7.09 7.06 4.17
N ARG A 20 -7.26 7.19 5.50
CA ARG A 20 -8.11 8.23 6.10
C ARG A 20 -7.62 9.64 5.82
N SER A 21 -6.30 9.82 5.71
CA SER A 21 -5.69 11.13 5.43
C SER A 21 -5.80 11.51 3.95
N LEU A 22 -5.74 10.54 3.05
CA LEU A 22 -5.95 10.73 1.62
C LEU A 22 -7.40 11.11 1.26
N LYS A 23 -8.38 10.71 2.09
CA LYS A 23 -9.80 11.05 1.94
C LYS A 23 -10.40 10.74 0.54
N PRO A 24 -10.23 9.53 -0.03
CA PRO A 24 -10.97 9.14 -1.24
C PRO A 24 -12.49 9.22 -1.01
N ILE A 25 -13.28 9.55 -2.04
CA ILE A 25 -14.71 9.94 -1.89
C ILE A 25 -15.56 8.86 -1.22
N TRP A 26 -15.29 7.58 -1.51
CA TRP A 26 -16.02 6.44 -0.97
C TRP A 26 -15.79 6.21 0.54
N ILE A 27 -14.74 6.79 1.14
CA ILE A 27 -14.61 6.82 2.60
C ILE A 27 -15.73 7.71 3.13
N ARG A 28 -16.71 7.06 3.75
CA ARG A 28 -17.85 7.77 4.31
C ARG A 28 -17.38 8.81 5.32
N LYS A 29 -17.85 10.05 5.18
CA LYS A 29 -17.63 11.13 6.16
C LYS A 29 -18.29 10.82 7.51
N GLN A 30 -19.35 10.01 7.51
CA GLN A 30 -20.09 9.53 8.68
C GLN A 30 -20.44 8.04 8.53
N GLY A 31 -20.36 7.26 9.62
CA GLY A 31 -20.47 5.80 9.61
C GLY A 31 -19.11 5.08 9.67
N SER A 32 -19.10 3.75 9.59
CA SER A 32 -17.87 2.94 9.73
C SER A 32 -17.30 2.55 8.38
N ASN A 33 -16.06 2.99 8.10
CA ASN A 33 -15.21 2.38 7.08
C ASN A 33 -14.32 1.35 7.78
N PHE A 34 -14.36 0.10 7.33
CA PHE A 34 -13.53 -0.97 7.88
C PHE A 34 -12.37 -1.24 6.92
N VAL A 35 -11.15 -1.04 7.40
CA VAL A 35 -9.95 -1.54 6.74
C VAL A 35 -9.61 -2.85 7.40
N VAL A 36 -9.75 -3.95 6.67
CA VAL A 36 -9.37 -5.28 7.13
C VAL A 36 -7.98 -5.59 6.57
N VAL A 37 -7.02 -5.77 7.46
CA VAL A 37 -5.66 -6.20 7.10
C VAL A 37 -5.66 -7.72 7.12
N LEU A 38 -5.37 -8.32 5.97
CA LEU A 38 -5.31 -9.76 5.78
C LEU A 38 -3.84 -10.19 5.61
N PRO A 39 -3.16 -10.62 6.70
CA PRO A 39 -1.81 -11.18 6.62
C PRO A 39 -1.82 -12.48 5.82
N GLN A 40 -0.82 -12.69 4.96
CA GLN A 40 -0.72 -13.89 4.10
C GLN A 40 0.51 -14.75 4.41
N GLY A 41 1.41 -14.32 5.31
CA GLY A 41 2.58 -15.12 5.70
C GLY A 41 3.61 -15.29 4.58
N GLY A 42 3.80 -14.26 3.76
CA GLY A 42 4.84 -14.16 2.74
C GLY A 42 4.31 -13.83 1.34
N ARG A 43 5.24 -13.44 0.45
CA ARG A 43 4.94 -13.02 -0.93
C ARG A 43 4.20 -14.06 -1.75
N LYS A 44 4.67 -15.32 -1.75
CA LYS A 44 4.07 -16.40 -2.56
C LYS A 44 2.60 -16.63 -2.19
N SER A 45 2.31 -16.68 -0.89
CA SER A 45 0.95 -16.83 -0.38
C SER A 45 0.10 -15.60 -0.71
N LEU A 46 0.68 -14.39 -0.62
CA LEU A 46 0.01 -13.15 -0.98
C LEU A 46 -0.41 -13.13 -2.45
N ILE A 47 0.52 -13.44 -3.37
CA ILE A 47 0.27 -13.52 -4.81
C ILE A 47 -0.84 -14.55 -5.11
N ALA A 48 -0.74 -15.75 -4.52
CA ALA A 48 -1.72 -16.82 -4.74
C ALA A 48 -3.14 -16.46 -4.23
N ALA A 49 -3.25 -15.64 -3.19
CA ALA A 49 -4.54 -15.29 -2.59
C ALA A 49 -5.22 -14.08 -3.26
N VAL A 50 -4.48 -13.22 -3.97
CA VAL A 50 -5.02 -12.01 -4.61
C VAL A 50 -6.20 -12.29 -5.56
N PRO A 51 -6.18 -13.30 -6.44
CA PRO A 51 -7.28 -13.53 -7.38
C PRO A 51 -8.60 -13.81 -6.66
N ALA A 52 -8.57 -14.65 -5.61
CA ALA A 52 -9.75 -14.98 -4.81
C ALA A 52 -10.31 -13.76 -4.07
N GLU A 53 -9.45 -12.94 -3.46
CA GLU A 53 -9.87 -11.72 -2.76
C GLU A 53 -10.36 -10.62 -3.72
N LEU A 54 -9.78 -10.52 -4.92
CA LEU A 54 -10.26 -9.60 -5.94
C LEU A 54 -11.69 -9.97 -6.36
N ARG A 55 -11.96 -11.26 -6.64
CA ARG A 55 -13.34 -11.72 -6.96
C ARG A 55 -14.32 -11.40 -5.83
N ARG A 56 -13.91 -11.54 -4.57
CA ARG A 56 -14.74 -11.16 -3.41
C ARG A 56 -15.05 -9.67 -3.40
N CYS A 57 -14.05 -8.82 -3.65
CA CYS A 57 -14.24 -7.37 -3.73
C CYS A 57 -15.17 -6.98 -4.89
N LEU A 58 -14.96 -7.56 -6.07
CA LEU A 58 -15.80 -7.32 -7.25
C LEU A 58 -17.27 -7.71 -7.00
N LYS A 59 -17.51 -8.85 -6.34
CA LYS A 59 -18.86 -9.31 -5.99
C LYS A 59 -19.56 -8.38 -4.98
N GLN A 60 -18.83 -7.70 -4.12
CA GLN A 60 -19.39 -6.72 -3.17
C GLN A 60 -19.75 -5.37 -3.84
N GLY A 61 -19.17 -5.06 -5.00
CA GLY A 61 -19.43 -3.84 -5.77
C GLY A 61 -18.54 -2.65 -5.40
N GLY A 62 -18.83 -1.48 -5.97
CA GLY A 62 -17.94 -0.29 -5.98
C GLY A 62 -17.61 0.36 -4.62
N ASN A 63 -18.13 -0.18 -3.51
CA ASN A 63 -17.82 0.27 -2.16
C ASN A 63 -16.70 -0.55 -1.50
N THR A 64 -16.12 -1.52 -2.21
CA THR A 64 -15.03 -2.36 -1.72
C THR A 64 -13.83 -2.24 -2.66
N THR A 65 -12.64 -2.01 -2.09
CA THR A 65 -11.38 -1.95 -2.85
C THR A 65 -10.39 -2.95 -2.26
N LEU A 66 -9.78 -3.77 -3.12
CA LEU A 66 -8.63 -4.58 -2.74
C LEU A 66 -7.36 -3.72 -2.78
N MET A 67 -6.67 -3.67 -1.65
CA MET A 67 -5.34 -3.08 -1.54
C MET A 67 -4.34 -4.16 -1.19
N VAL A 68 -3.23 -4.20 -1.93
CA VAL A 68 -2.14 -5.18 -1.75
C VAL A 68 -0.91 -4.42 -1.29
N TRP A 69 -0.41 -4.80 -0.12
CA TRP A 69 0.85 -4.34 0.44
C TRP A 69 1.88 -5.46 0.34
N ALA A 70 3.04 -5.16 -0.20
CA ALA A 70 4.18 -6.08 -0.22
C ALA A 70 5.47 -5.30 -0.08
N ASP A 71 6.49 -5.93 0.48
CA ASP A 71 7.82 -5.34 0.45
C ASP A 71 8.42 -5.58 -0.94
N LEU A 72 9.20 -4.62 -1.44
CA LEU A 72 9.97 -4.71 -2.68
C LEU A 72 11.35 -5.25 -2.27
N ASP A 73 11.66 -6.47 -2.68
CA ASP A 73 12.97 -7.07 -2.43
C ASP A 73 14.08 -6.27 -3.13
N ASP A 74 15.29 -6.40 -2.60
CA ASP A 74 16.48 -5.70 -3.11
C ASP A 74 16.81 -6.03 -4.58
N ASP A 75 16.36 -7.17 -5.08
CA ASP A 75 16.59 -7.64 -6.45
C ASP A 75 15.58 -7.12 -7.48
N MET A 76 14.58 -6.35 -7.05
CA MET A 76 13.61 -5.71 -7.93
C MET A 76 13.94 -4.24 -8.19
N ASP A 77 14.05 -3.88 -9.47
CA ASP A 77 14.40 -2.53 -9.90
C ASP A 77 13.28 -1.52 -9.59
N ASN A 78 12.02 -1.97 -9.67
CA ASN A 78 10.84 -1.15 -9.37
C ASN A 78 9.58 -2.01 -9.15
N GLY A 79 8.55 -1.38 -8.59
CA GLY A 79 7.29 -2.05 -8.28
C GLY A 79 6.54 -2.64 -9.46
N ASP A 80 6.82 -2.22 -10.69
CA ASP A 80 6.10 -2.74 -11.87
C ASP A 80 6.46 -4.23 -12.12
N GLN A 81 7.68 -4.65 -11.78
CA GLN A 81 8.08 -6.07 -11.83
C GLN A 81 7.21 -6.92 -10.90
N LEU A 82 7.00 -6.46 -9.66
CA LEU A 82 6.15 -7.15 -8.70
C LEU A 82 4.67 -7.15 -9.13
N VAL A 83 4.16 -6.03 -9.69
CA VAL A 83 2.80 -5.99 -10.26
C VAL A 83 2.61 -7.06 -11.33
N ASN A 84 3.63 -7.32 -12.16
CA ASN A 84 3.53 -8.34 -13.20
C ASN A 84 3.39 -9.75 -12.63
N GLU A 85 4.09 -10.08 -11.53
CA GLU A 85 3.89 -11.37 -10.85
C GLU A 85 2.45 -11.54 -10.35
N PHE A 86 1.88 -10.49 -9.75
CA PHE A 86 0.48 -10.48 -9.36
C PHE A 86 -0.46 -10.61 -10.56
N ARG A 87 -0.13 -9.96 -11.69
CA ARG A 87 -0.93 -10.00 -12.92
C ARG A 87 -0.94 -11.40 -13.53
N GLU A 88 0.20 -12.05 -13.62
CA GLU A 88 0.33 -13.41 -14.13
C GLU A 88 -0.51 -14.39 -13.31
N ALA A 89 -0.43 -14.31 -11.97
CA ALA A 89 -1.24 -15.14 -11.08
C ALA A 89 -2.75 -14.86 -11.23
N ALA A 90 -3.14 -13.60 -11.40
CA ALA A 90 -4.53 -13.22 -11.65
C ALA A 90 -5.05 -13.73 -13.00
N HIS A 91 -4.24 -13.64 -14.06
CA HIS A 91 -4.60 -14.11 -15.39
C HIS A 91 -4.69 -15.63 -15.48
N ALA A 92 -3.81 -16.36 -14.77
CA ALA A 92 -3.92 -17.81 -14.63
C ALA A 92 -5.26 -18.23 -14.01
N GLU A 93 -5.85 -17.36 -13.20
CA GLU A 93 -7.17 -17.49 -12.59
C GLU A 93 -8.29 -16.78 -13.40
N GLY A 94 -8.05 -16.37 -14.65
CA GLY A 94 -9.08 -15.78 -15.51
C GLY A 94 -9.60 -14.41 -15.08
N ILE A 95 -8.84 -13.66 -14.28
CA ILE A 95 -9.13 -12.24 -14.01
C ILE A 95 -8.79 -11.43 -15.27
N SER A 96 -9.68 -10.51 -15.66
CA SER A 96 -9.44 -9.59 -16.78
C SER A 96 -8.48 -8.47 -16.39
N ASP A 97 -7.77 -7.87 -17.35
CA ASP A 97 -6.94 -6.69 -17.11
C ASP A 97 -7.76 -5.55 -16.47
N ASP A 98 -8.97 -5.31 -16.96
CA ASP A 98 -9.87 -4.26 -16.42
C ASP A 98 -10.23 -4.48 -14.95
N ASP A 99 -10.39 -5.74 -14.53
CA ASP A 99 -10.62 -6.09 -13.13
C ASP A 99 -9.34 -6.02 -12.30
N PHE A 100 -8.20 -6.42 -12.88
CA PHE A 100 -6.90 -6.37 -12.22
C PHE A 100 -6.47 -4.93 -11.91
N GLU A 101 -6.68 -4.00 -12.85
CA GLU A 101 -6.39 -2.57 -12.67
C GLU A 101 -7.20 -1.92 -11.53
N LYS A 102 -8.21 -2.61 -10.97
CA LYS A 102 -8.94 -2.15 -9.78
C LYS A 102 -8.16 -2.35 -8.48
N ILE A 103 -7.14 -3.21 -8.47
CA ILE A 103 -6.26 -3.41 -7.31
C ILE A 103 -5.44 -2.14 -7.05
N VAL A 104 -5.22 -1.82 -5.77
CA VAL A 104 -4.28 -0.76 -5.36
C VAL A 104 -3.05 -1.40 -4.77
N PHE A 105 -1.93 -1.33 -5.48
CA PHE A 105 -0.64 -1.81 -5.00
C PHE A 105 0.08 -0.75 -4.18
N ILE A 106 0.72 -1.21 -3.12
CA ILE A 106 1.54 -0.42 -2.23
C ILE A 106 2.82 -1.19 -1.94
N PHE A 107 3.94 -0.69 -2.42
CA PHE A 107 5.22 -1.38 -2.26
C PHE A 107 6.23 -0.50 -1.55
N ALA A 108 6.70 -0.99 -0.40
CA ALA A 108 7.80 -0.39 0.35
C ALA A 108 9.08 -1.11 -0.01
N LYS A 109 10.12 -0.38 -0.44
CA LYS A 109 11.42 -1.00 -0.64
C LYS A 109 12.02 -1.38 0.70
N ASP A 110 12.40 -2.65 0.82
CA ASP A 110 12.83 -3.29 2.05
C ASP A 110 11.74 -3.29 3.14
N ARG A 111 11.52 -2.19 3.88
CA ARG A 111 10.52 -2.16 4.97
C ARG A 111 9.84 -0.80 5.17
N LEU A 112 8.63 -0.86 5.75
CA LEU A 112 7.89 0.34 6.20
C LEU A 112 8.69 1.22 7.17
N ASP A 113 9.59 0.63 7.97
CA ASP A 113 10.42 1.38 8.90
C ASP A 113 11.33 2.40 8.20
N ASN A 114 11.85 2.08 7.00
CA ASN A 114 12.65 3.01 6.19
C ASN A 114 11.82 4.24 5.80
N TRP A 115 10.54 4.03 5.50
CA TRP A 115 9.62 5.14 5.23
C TRP A 115 9.38 5.99 6.46
N VAL A 116 9.16 5.37 7.61
CA VAL A 116 8.97 6.12 8.87
C VAL A 116 10.21 6.93 9.21
N GLU A 117 11.40 6.35 9.07
CA GLU A 117 12.66 7.07 9.26
C GLU A 117 12.77 8.28 8.32
N PHE A 118 12.61 8.07 7.01
CA PHE A 118 12.65 9.17 6.04
C PHE A 118 11.63 10.28 6.36
N LEU A 119 10.40 9.91 6.73
CA LEU A 119 9.33 10.87 6.98
C LEU A 119 9.55 11.68 8.26
N GLU A 120 10.37 11.19 9.18
CA GLU A 120 10.75 11.88 10.42
C GLU A 120 12.02 12.71 10.26
N THR A 121 13.04 12.18 9.60
CA THR A 121 14.39 12.77 9.55
C THR A 121 14.65 13.54 8.24
N GLY A 122 13.92 13.22 7.18
CA GLY A 122 14.15 13.70 5.83
C GLY A 122 15.19 12.89 5.04
N SER A 123 15.71 11.79 5.58
CA SER A 123 16.69 10.93 4.90
C SER A 123 16.54 9.48 5.31
N THR A 124 16.75 8.56 4.38
CA THR A 124 16.87 7.12 4.62
C THR A 124 17.79 6.53 3.58
N ASP A 125 18.47 5.45 3.93
CA ASP A 125 19.13 4.58 2.96
C ASP A 125 18.19 3.40 2.68
N GLU A 126 17.59 3.34 1.48
CA GLU A 126 16.69 2.23 1.12
C GLU A 126 17.43 0.91 0.80
N SER A 127 18.77 0.91 0.90
CA SER A 127 19.58 -0.31 0.77
C SER A 127 19.96 -0.95 2.11
N VAL A 128 19.51 -0.35 3.23
CA VAL A 128 19.82 -0.82 4.58
C VAL A 128 18.56 -0.84 5.42
N GLU A 129 18.31 -1.97 6.10
CA GLU A 129 17.19 -2.10 7.03
C GLU A 129 17.23 -1.05 8.16
N ALA A 130 16.21 -0.19 8.21
CA ALA A 130 16.05 0.78 9.28
C ALA A 130 15.69 0.12 10.62
N PRO A 131 16.03 0.79 11.75
CA PRO A 131 15.64 0.35 13.08
C PRO A 131 14.13 0.13 13.22
N ARG A 132 13.74 -1.00 13.82
CA ARG A 132 12.33 -1.36 14.05
C ARG A 132 11.59 -0.28 14.85
N VAL A 133 10.50 0.25 14.28
CA VAL A 133 9.62 1.23 14.91
C VAL A 133 8.53 0.51 15.70
N LYS A 134 8.50 0.72 17.02
CA LYS A 134 7.50 0.11 17.91
C LYS A 134 6.39 1.08 18.35
N GLN A 135 6.55 2.38 18.10
CA GLN A 135 5.64 3.41 18.62
C GLN A 135 4.54 3.74 17.61
N GLY A 136 3.30 3.32 17.90
CA GLY A 136 2.16 3.57 17.00
C GLY A 136 1.89 5.05 16.70
N ARG A 137 2.26 5.98 17.60
CA ARG A 137 2.14 7.43 17.34
C ARG A 137 3.08 7.88 16.20
N ARG A 138 4.35 7.47 16.24
CA ARG A 138 5.34 7.77 15.19
C ARG A 138 4.86 7.30 13.82
N VAL A 139 4.37 6.05 13.77
CA VAL A 139 3.80 5.45 12.56
C VAL A 139 2.60 6.26 12.02
N ARG A 140 1.71 6.74 12.92
CA ARG A 140 0.57 7.58 12.53
C ARG A 140 0.99 8.93 11.97
N ASP A 141 1.98 9.56 12.60
CA ASP A 141 2.45 10.89 12.20
C ASP A 141 3.19 10.81 10.85
N ALA A 142 3.99 9.75 10.65
CA ALA A 142 4.60 9.43 9.37
C ALA A 142 3.54 9.21 8.27
N ALA A 143 2.51 8.38 8.52
CA ALA A 143 1.43 8.16 7.55
C ALA A 143 0.69 9.46 7.17
N TYR A 144 0.52 10.39 8.12
CA TYR A 144 -0.07 11.70 7.84
C TYR A 144 0.86 12.57 6.98
N SER A 145 2.15 12.64 7.33
CA SER A 145 3.19 13.34 6.57
C SER A 145 3.25 12.83 5.12
N LEU A 146 3.21 11.50 4.94
CA LEU A 146 3.20 10.90 3.61
C LEU A 146 1.96 11.26 2.81
N ALA A 147 0.76 11.21 3.41
CA ALA A 147 -0.47 11.58 2.71
C ALA A 147 -0.41 13.02 2.19
N GLU A 148 0.06 13.97 3.00
CA GLU A 148 0.19 15.37 2.59
C GLU A 148 1.25 15.55 1.49
N ARG A 149 2.41 14.89 1.62
CA ARG A 149 3.47 14.91 0.60
C ARG A 149 2.99 14.30 -0.73
N CYS A 150 2.24 13.19 -0.68
CA CYS A 150 1.67 12.61 -1.88
C CYS A 150 0.66 13.57 -2.53
N LYS A 151 -0.20 14.27 -1.80
CA LYS A 151 -1.16 15.23 -2.40
C LYS A 151 -0.49 16.42 -3.08
N GLN A 152 0.56 16.96 -2.48
CA GLN A 152 1.14 18.24 -2.91
C GLN A 152 2.04 18.14 -4.15
N GLY A 153 2.39 16.95 -4.62
CA GLY A 153 3.16 16.76 -5.86
C GLY A 153 4.64 17.15 -5.78
N LYS A 154 5.04 17.94 -4.79
CA LYS A 154 6.41 18.41 -4.54
C LYS A 154 6.70 18.27 -3.04
N ALA A 155 7.54 17.32 -2.68
CA ALA A 155 7.99 17.14 -1.30
C ALA A 155 9.44 17.62 -1.17
N THR A 156 9.73 18.35 -0.09
CA THR A 156 11.10 18.68 0.32
C THR A 156 11.36 18.04 1.69
N PRO A 157 12.41 17.22 1.86
CA PRO A 157 13.29 16.69 0.82
C PRO A 157 12.55 15.78 -0.18
N PRO A 158 13.12 15.53 -1.39
CA PRO A 158 12.54 14.63 -2.38
C PRO A 158 12.25 13.25 -1.78
N LEU A 159 11.09 12.69 -2.09
CA LEU A 159 10.74 11.34 -1.63
C LEU A 159 11.72 10.31 -2.23
N PRO A 160 12.08 9.27 -1.46
CA PRO A 160 12.87 8.17 -1.99
C PRO A 160 12.06 7.38 -3.05
N PRO A 161 12.73 6.64 -3.95
CA PRO A 161 12.11 5.95 -5.08
C PRO A 161 10.85 5.14 -4.75
N SER A 162 10.87 4.33 -3.68
CA SER A 162 9.71 3.49 -3.34
C SER A 162 8.50 4.31 -2.87
N LEU A 163 8.74 5.42 -2.16
CA LEU A 163 7.70 6.39 -1.78
C LEU A 163 7.18 7.16 -2.99
N VAL A 164 8.02 7.50 -3.97
CA VAL A 164 7.57 8.12 -5.23
C VAL A 164 6.64 7.18 -5.99
N TRP A 165 7.04 5.92 -6.15
CA TRP A 165 6.24 4.91 -6.85
C TRP A 165 4.90 4.67 -6.13
N SER A 166 4.92 4.51 -4.82
CA SER A 166 3.70 4.31 -4.04
C SER A 166 2.79 5.56 -4.03
N CYS A 167 3.34 6.77 -3.94
CA CYS A 167 2.57 8.02 -4.11
C CYS A 167 1.85 8.09 -5.46
N LYS A 168 2.48 7.65 -6.55
CA LYS A 168 1.85 7.61 -7.87
C LYS A 168 0.64 6.67 -7.88
N ASN A 169 0.77 5.48 -7.30
CA ASN A 169 -0.32 4.51 -7.20
C ASN A 169 -1.47 5.02 -6.31
N TRP A 170 -1.17 5.66 -5.19
CA TRP A 170 -2.22 6.27 -4.36
C TRP A 170 -2.94 7.42 -5.04
N ARG A 171 -2.24 8.29 -5.77
CA ARG A 171 -2.89 9.38 -6.53
C ARG A 171 -3.85 8.81 -7.56
N ARG A 172 -3.40 7.85 -8.36
CA ARG A 172 -4.24 7.14 -9.35
C ARG A 172 -5.47 6.52 -8.69
N PHE A 173 -5.30 5.89 -7.52
CA PHE A 173 -6.41 5.37 -6.75
C PHE A 173 -7.38 6.48 -6.32
N VAL A 174 -6.90 7.57 -5.72
CA VAL A 174 -7.75 8.67 -5.27
C VAL A 174 -8.49 9.31 -6.43
N GLU A 175 -7.82 9.56 -7.56
CA GLU A 175 -8.39 10.10 -8.80
C GLU A 175 -9.49 9.16 -9.35
N ARG A 176 -9.22 7.86 -9.46
CA ARG A 176 -10.21 6.86 -9.87
C ARG A 176 -11.45 6.86 -8.98
N MET A 177 -11.25 7.09 -7.68
CA MET A 177 -12.35 7.15 -6.72
C MET A 177 -13.03 8.53 -6.67
N GLN A 178 -12.52 9.54 -7.39
CA GLN A 178 -13.09 10.88 -7.47
C GLN A 178 -14.06 11.07 -8.65
N GLY A 179 -14.01 10.20 -9.66
CA GLY A 179 -14.84 10.26 -10.86
C GLY A 179 -14.03 10.65 -12.08
#